data_AF-A0A655E6T8-F1
#
_entry.id   AF-A0A655E6T8-F1
#
_cell.length_a   1.000
_cell.length_b   1.000
_cell.length_c   1.000
_cell.angle_alpha   90.00
_cell.angle_beta   90.00
_cell.angle_gamma   90.00
#
_symmetry.space_group_name_H-M   'P 1'
#
loop_
_entity.id
_entity.type
_entity.pdbx_description
1 polymer ?
#
loop_
_entity_poly.entity_id
_entity_poly.type
_entity_poly.pdbx_seq_one_letter_code
_entity_poly.pdbx_strand_id
1 'polypeptide(L)'
;MNIDNRWQWLTFLPWLMLIAWRLNVWRTWPAACLCGLLLMSWPLWRPINASGWQVHMLDVGQGLAIAIVRGDKVILYDTGRAWPEGDSGQQVIIPWLRWHNLTPEGVILSHEHLDHRGGLRSLQQVWPSMWIRSPLGWQGHLPCFRGEQWQWQGLTFQAHWPLRESADRGNNRSCVVKVDDGVHSILLTGDIEAGAEQKMLSRYWRHLAATFIQVPHHGSNTSSSLPFIQRVHGEAALASASRYNAWRLPSRKVKQRYRQQAYQWFDTPHQGQISLRFSPQGWRIQGLRDQILPRWYHQWFGVSEDNG
;
A
#
# COMPACT_ATOMS: atom_id res chain seq x y z
N MET A 1 0.23 -2.88 17.92
CA MET A 1 -1.24 -3.08 17.95
C MET A 1 -1.90 -1.72 17.76
N ASN A 2 -2.62 -1.48 16.67
CA ASN A 2 -3.52 -0.32 16.59
C ASN A 2 -4.87 -0.78 17.17
N ILE A 3 -5.02 -0.69 18.49
CA ILE A 3 -6.33 -0.83 19.12
C ILE A 3 -7.16 0.33 18.57
N ASP A 4 -8.27 0.01 17.88
CA ASP A 4 -9.18 1.02 17.34
C ASP A 4 -9.47 2.04 18.46
N ASN A 5 -9.37 3.33 18.13
CA ASN A 5 -9.55 4.42 19.10
C ASN A 5 -10.86 4.27 19.89
N ARG A 6 -11.89 3.63 19.31
CA ARG A 6 -13.16 3.32 19.98
C ARG A 6 -13.03 2.39 21.19
N TRP A 7 -11.94 1.63 21.32
CA TRP A 7 -11.71 0.66 22.38
C TRP A 7 -10.63 1.12 23.37
N GLN A 8 -9.87 2.17 23.06
CA GLN A 8 -8.77 2.64 23.92
C GLN A 8 -9.26 3.06 25.31
N TRP A 9 -10.48 3.60 25.42
CA TRP A 9 -11.03 3.99 26.71
C TRP A 9 -11.33 2.78 27.63
N LEU A 10 -11.46 1.55 27.09
CA LEU A 10 -11.60 0.33 27.89
C LEU A 10 -10.38 0.08 28.79
N THR A 11 -9.22 0.65 28.46
CA THR A 11 -8.03 0.54 29.33
C THR A 11 -8.25 1.22 30.70
N PHE A 12 -9.21 2.14 30.81
CA PHE A 12 -9.59 2.79 32.07
C PHE A 12 -10.62 2.00 32.88
N LEU A 13 -11.16 0.89 32.34
CA LEU A 13 -12.21 0.13 33.02
C LEU A 13 -11.86 -0.40 34.40
N PRO A 14 -10.68 -1.00 34.63
CA PRO A 14 -10.34 -1.53 35.95
C PRO A 14 -10.33 -0.42 37.01
N TRP A 15 -9.87 0.77 36.62
CA TRP A 15 -9.83 1.95 37.49
C TRP A 15 -11.23 2.46 37.81
N LEU A 16 -12.11 2.55 36.81
CA LEU A 16 -13.51 2.95 37.01
C LEU A 16 -14.27 1.95 37.90
N MET A 17 -14.03 0.63 37.72
CA MET A 17 -14.61 -0.41 38.56
C MET A 17 -14.12 -0.32 40.01
N LEU A 18 -12.82 -0.09 40.23
CA LEU A 18 -12.24 0.11 41.56
C LEU A 18 -12.83 1.33 42.28
N ILE A 19 -13.01 2.46 41.58
CA ILE A 19 -13.62 3.66 42.13
C ILE A 19 -15.09 3.42 42.48
N ALA A 20 -15.86 2.79 41.56
CA ALA A 20 -17.26 2.46 41.78
C ALA A 20 -17.45 1.52 42.99
N TRP A 21 -16.53 0.56 43.16
CA TRP A 21 -16.47 -0.36 44.29
C TRP A 21 -16.15 0.35 45.61
N ARG A 22 -15.07 1.15 45.64
CA ARG A 22 -14.64 1.90 46.84
C ARG A 22 -15.69 2.88 47.34
N LEU A 23 -16.47 3.48 46.44
CA LEU A 23 -17.49 4.48 46.75
C LEU A 23 -18.90 3.89 46.87
N ASN A 24 -19.07 2.55 46.79
CA ASN A 24 -20.37 1.87 46.85
C ASN A 24 -21.40 2.42 45.83
N VAL A 25 -20.94 2.90 44.68
CA VAL A 25 -21.77 3.61 43.68
C VAL A 25 -22.91 2.73 43.18
N TRP A 26 -22.70 1.41 43.06
CA TRP A 26 -23.75 0.48 42.63
C TRP A 26 -24.96 0.45 43.57
N ARG A 27 -24.77 0.83 44.85
CA ARG A 27 -25.80 0.73 45.89
C ARG A 27 -26.53 2.05 46.08
N THR A 28 -25.82 3.15 45.88
CA THR A 28 -26.32 4.51 46.08
C THR A 28 -26.84 5.12 44.78
N TRP A 29 -26.29 4.77 43.62
CA TRP A 29 -26.60 5.34 42.30
C TRP A 29 -26.71 4.27 41.19
N PRO A 30 -27.64 3.29 41.29
CA PRO A 30 -27.74 2.19 40.32
C PRO A 30 -28.02 2.66 38.89
N ALA A 31 -28.73 3.78 38.71
CA ALA A 31 -28.97 4.39 37.40
C ALA A 31 -27.67 4.86 36.72
N ALA A 32 -26.68 5.34 37.50
CA ALA A 32 -25.39 5.74 36.96
C ALA A 32 -24.57 4.54 36.45
N CYS A 33 -24.67 3.39 37.14
CA CYS A 33 -24.08 2.13 36.68
C CYS A 33 -24.72 1.65 35.36
N LEU A 34 -26.05 1.77 35.24
CA LEU A 34 -26.76 1.38 34.02
C LEU A 34 -26.40 2.29 32.83
N CYS A 35 -26.37 3.61 33.03
CA CYS A 35 -25.92 4.57 32.03
C CYS A 35 -24.45 4.34 31.64
N GLY A 36 -23.60 4.02 32.61
CA GLY A 36 -22.21 3.61 32.38
C GLY A 36 -22.15 2.40 31.46
N LEU A 37 -22.85 1.31 31.78
CA LEU A 37 -22.92 0.10 30.94
C LEU A 37 -23.47 0.37 29.53
N LEU A 38 -24.47 1.23 29.39
CA LEU A 38 -25.01 1.63 28.09
C LEU A 38 -23.98 2.42 27.26
N LEU A 39 -23.33 3.43 27.86
CA LEU A 39 -22.24 4.17 27.22
C LEU A 39 -21.05 3.27 26.87
N MET A 40 -20.80 2.26 27.69
CA MET A 40 -19.77 1.26 27.44
C MET A 40 -20.09 0.34 26.26
N SER A 41 -21.37 0.11 25.98
CA SER A 41 -21.79 -0.66 24.81
C SER A 41 -21.68 0.15 23.51
N TRP A 42 -21.67 1.48 23.57
CA TRP A 42 -21.64 2.39 22.41
C TRP A 42 -20.65 2.06 21.28
N PRO A 43 -19.40 1.60 21.54
CA PRO A 43 -18.48 1.19 20.47
C PRO A 43 -18.97 0.02 19.61
N LEU A 44 -19.84 -0.85 20.15
CA LEU A 44 -20.48 -1.95 19.42
C LEU A 44 -21.50 -1.46 18.40
N TRP A 45 -22.01 -0.23 18.57
CA TRP A 45 -23.09 0.36 17.79
C TRP A 45 -22.55 1.37 16.77
N ARG A 46 -21.26 1.76 16.90
CA ARG A 46 -20.60 2.59 15.89
C ARG A 46 -20.31 1.76 14.65
N PRO A 47 -20.85 2.12 13.48
CA PRO A 47 -20.43 1.49 12.23
C PRO A 47 -18.92 1.63 12.11
N ILE A 48 -18.25 0.57 11.63
CA ILE A 48 -16.84 0.64 11.27
C ILE A 48 -16.73 1.79 10.28
N ASN A 49 -15.93 2.80 10.62
CA ASN A 49 -15.85 4.02 9.84
C ASN A 49 -15.21 3.69 8.48
N ALA A 50 -16.05 3.33 7.49
CA ALA A 50 -15.66 2.96 6.13
C ALA A 50 -15.43 4.18 5.24
N SER A 51 -15.37 5.38 5.83
CA SER A 51 -15.24 6.65 5.13
C SER A 51 -13.84 6.91 4.56
N GLY A 52 -12.95 5.93 4.60
CA GLY A 52 -11.58 6.04 4.10
C GLY A 52 -11.04 4.73 3.55
N TRP A 53 -9.93 4.83 2.84
CA TRP A 53 -9.17 3.69 2.32
C TRP A 53 -7.68 3.91 2.59
N GLN A 54 -6.89 2.86 2.43
CA GLN A 54 -5.47 2.89 2.74
C GLN A 54 -4.68 2.19 1.63
N VAL A 55 -3.45 2.64 1.45
CA VAL A 55 -2.46 1.97 0.59
C VAL A 55 -1.22 1.73 1.42
N HIS A 56 -0.78 0.47 1.49
CA HIS A 56 0.42 0.10 2.19
C HIS A 56 1.43 -0.47 1.20
N MET A 57 2.53 0.23 0.97
CA MET A 57 3.71 -0.33 0.33
C MET A 57 4.48 -1.12 1.39
N LEU A 58 4.40 -2.44 1.31
CA LEU A 58 5.01 -3.34 2.27
C LEU A 58 6.53 -3.37 2.06
N ASP A 59 7.30 -3.43 3.15
CA ASP A 59 8.75 -3.62 3.09
C ASP A 59 9.04 -5.10 2.83
N VAL A 60 9.05 -5.49 1.55
CA VAL A 60 9.36 -6.86 1.09
C VAL A 60 10.81 -7.03 0.63
N GLY A 61 11.67 -6.05 0.92
CA GLY A 61 13.03 -5.99 0.41
C GLY A 61 13.06 -5.64 -1.08
N GLN A 62 13.87 -6.37 -1.86
CA GLN A 62 13.91 -6.20 -3.31
C GLN A 62 12.65 -6.81 -3.92
N GLY A 63 11.87 -6.01 -4.62
CA GLY A 63 10.57 -6.38 -5.17
C GLY A 63 9.48 -5.40 -4.80
N LEU A 64 8.24 -5.74 -5.14
CA LEU A 64 7.08 -4.87 -4.92
C LEU A 64 5.90 -5.66 -4.34
N ALA A 65 5.29 -5.12 -3.29
CA ALA A 65 4.00 -5.56 -2.80
C ALA A 65 3.25 -4.37 -2.20
N ILE A 66 2.07 -4.08 -2.74
CA ILE A 66 1.20 -3.00 -2.29
C ILE A 66 -0.15 -3.58 -1.88
N ALA A 67 -0.63 -3.23 -0.69
CA ALA A 67 -1.96 -3.59 -0.20
C ALA A 67 -2.89 -2.37 -0.26
N ILE A 68 -3.96 -2.46 -1.04
CA ILE A 68 -5.02 -1.46 -1.15
C ILE A 68 -6.19 -1.92 -0.29
N VAL A 69 -6.45 -1.21 0.80
CA VAL A 69 -7.32 -1.67 1.90
C VAL A 69 -8.52 -0.75 2.03
N ARG A 70 -9.72 -1.36 2.12
CA ARG A 70 -10.95 -0.67 2.51
C ARG A 70 -11.84 -1.61 3.31
N GLY A 71 -12.23 -1.19 4.51
CA GLY A 71 -12.91 -2.07 5.47
C GLY A 71 -11.98 -3.20 5.93
N ASP A 72 -12.47 -4.43 5.89
CA ASP A 72 -11.75 -5.67 6.18
C ASP A 72 -11.18 -6.35 4.91
N LYS A 73 -11.34 -5.72 3.74
CA LYS A 73 -10.95 -6.28 2.45
C LYS A 73 -9.69 -5.62 1.90
N VAL A 74 -8.98 -6.36 1.06
CA VAL A 74 -7.76 -5.89 0.40
C VAL A 74 -7.62 -6.43 -1.02
N ILE A 75 -7.15 -5.56 -1.90
CA ILE A 75 -6.58 -5.94 -3.21
C ILE A 75 -5.06 -5.75 -3.10
N LEU A 76 -4.31 -6.77 -3.50
CA LEU A 76 -2.86 -6.68 -3.62
C LEU A 76 -2.47 -6.23 -5.03
N TYR A 77 -1.43 -5.42 -5.12
CA TYR A 77 -0.70 -5.14 -6.36
C TYR A 77 0.73 -5.66 -6.18
N ASP A 78 1.06 -6.68 -6.95
CA ASP A 78 2.24 -7.54 -6.79
C ASP A 78 2.36 -8.23 -5.41
N THR A 79 3.31 -9.15 -5.33
CA THR A 79 3.42 -10.17 -4.26
C THR A 79 4.87 -10.38 -3.80
N GLY A 80 5.76 -9.44 -4.09
CA GLY A 80 7.17 -9.48 -3.71
C GLY A 80 7.96 -10.62 -4.36
N ARG A 81 9.12 -10.93 -3.77
CA ARG A 81 10.10 -11.89 -4.30
C ARG A 81 9.95 -13.31 -3.80
N ALA A 82 10.41 -14.25 -4.61
CA ALA A 82 10.68 -15.63 -4.21
C ALA A 82 12.18 -15.94 -4.33
N TRP A 83 12.67 -16.86 -3.50
CA TRP A 83 14.04 -17.36 -3.46
C TRP A 83 14.01 -18.85 -3.04
N PRO A 84 15.13 -19.59 -3.10
CA PRO A 84 15.11 -21.05 -2.94
C PRO A 84 14.46 -21.53 -1.63
N GLU A 85 14.64 -20.78 -0.54
CA GLU A 85 14.16 -21.14 0.79
C GLU A 85 12.81 -20.48 1.17
N GLY A 86 12.18 -19.67 0.31
CA GLY A 86 10.91 -19.03 0.65
C GLY A 86 10.46 -17.91 -0.28
N ASP A 87 9.39 -17.23 0.12
CA ASP A 87 8.84 -16.10 -0.63
C ASP A 87 8.26 -15.00 0.30
N SER A 88 8.13 -13.80 -0.26
CA SER A 88 7.56 -12.64 0.42
C SER A 88 6.11 -12.88 0.85
N GLY A 89 5.37 -13.73 0.15
CA GLY A 89 4.02 -14.17 0.51
C GLY A 89 3.99 -14.81 1.90
N GLN A 90 4.80 -15.85 2.12
CA GLN A 90 4.85 -16.57 3.40
C GLN A 90 5.47 -15.74 4.53
N GLN A 91 6.53 -14.98 4.22
CA GLN A 91 7.32 -14.31 5.26
C GLN A 91 6.78 -12.94 5.67
N VAL A 92 6.14 -12.22 4.75
CA VAL A 92 5.71 -10.83 4.99
C VAL A 92 4.22 -10.68 4.78
N ILE A 93 3.71 -11.01 3.59
CA ILE A 93 2.35 -10.62 3.18
C ILE A 93 1.28 -11.39 3.97
N ILE A 94 1.34 -12.72 4.03
CA ILE A 94 0.35 -13.54 4.76
C ILE A 94 0.32 -13.19 6.26
N PRO A 95 1.46 -13.13 6.99
CA PRO A 95 1.46 -12.71 8.38
C PRO A 95 0.90 -11.30 8.57
N TRP A 96 1.26 -10.37 7.68
CA TRP A 96 0.77 -8.98 7.74
C TRP A 96 -0.75 -8.90 7.55
N LEU A 97 -1.30 -9.60 6.55
CA LEU A 97 -2.74 -9.66 6.30
C LEU A 97 -3.49 -10.22 7.51
N ARG A 98 -3.00 -11.31 8.10
CA ARG A 98 -3.58 -11.92 9.31
C ARG A 98 -3.51 -10.98 10.51
N TRP A 99 -2.36 -10.33 10.72
CA TRP A 99 -2.17 -9.37 11.80
C TRP A 99 -3.14 -8.18 11.71
N HIS A 100 -3.45 -7.75 10.49
CA HIS A 100 -4.40 -6.67 10.22
C HIS A 100 -5.86 -7.14 10.07
N ASN A 101 -6.14 -8.44 10.24
CA ASN A 101 -7.45 -9.05 10.05
C ASN A 101 -8.08 -8.71 8.68
N LEU A 102 -7.24 -8.75 7.63
CA LEU A 102 -7.64 -8.44 6.26
C LEU A 102 -7.87 -9.71 5.45
N THR A 103 -8.96 -9.72 4.70
CA THR A 103 -9.28 -10.78 3.74
C THR A 103 -8.93 -10.30 2.33
N PRO A 104 -7.94 -10.92 1.67
CA PRO A 104 -7.62 -10.54 0.30
C PRO A 104 -8.69 -11.07 -0.65
N GLU A 105 -9.15 -10.21 -1.56
CA GLU A 105 -10.16 -10.55 -2.56
C GLU A 105 -9.57 -10.70 -3.96
N GLY A 106 -8.43 -10.06 -4.22
CA GLY A 106 -7.71 -10.25 -5.47
C GLY A 106 -6.29 -9.73 -5.49
N VAL A 107 -5.57 -10.15 -6.53
CA VAL A 107 -4.19 -9.76 -6.82
C VAL A 107 -4.11 -9.20 -8.24
N ILE A 108 -3.58 -8.00 -8.38
CA ILE A 108 -3.14 -7.44 -9.65
C ILE A 108 -1.65 -7.73 -9.77
N LEU A 109 -1.27 -8.56 -10.73
CA LEU A 109 0.13 -8.83 -11.03
C LEU A 109 0.58 -7.93 -12.18
N SER A 110 1.57 -7.08 -11.92
CA SER A 110 2.11 -6.14 -12.89
C SER A 110 2.74 -6.88 -14.06
N HIS A 111 3.70 -7.78 -13.80
CA HIS A 111 4.39 -8.59 -14.80
C HIS A 111 4.98 -9.87 -14.17
N GLU A 112 5.68 -10.68 -14.97
CA GLU A 112 6.07 -12.05 -14.63
C GLU A 112 7.35 -12.22 -13.80
N HIS A 113 8.08 -11.14 -13.50
CA HIS A 113 9.37 -11.26 -12.79
C HIS A 113 9.19 -11.74 -11.35
N LEU A 114 10.22 -12.45 -10.87
CA LEU A 114 10.17 -13.19 -9.60
C LEU A 114 10.04 -12.29 -8.38
N ASP A 115 10.50 -11.04 -8.45
CA ASP A 115 10.40 -10.00 -7.43
C ASP A 115 9.04 -9.28 -7.39
N HIS A 116 8.13 -9.65 -8.30
CA HIS A 116 6.74 -9.21 -8.33
C HIS A 116 5.77 -10.36 -8.10
N ARG A 117 5.97 -11.51 -8.74
CA ARG A 117 5.05 -12.65 -8.64
C ARG A 117 5.41 -13.67 -7.57
N GLY A 118 6.50 -13.46 -6.83
CA GLY A 118 7.12 -14.47 -5.99
C GLY A 118 6.19 -15.06 -4.94
N GLY A 119 5.42 -14.21 -4.25
CA GLY A 119 4.47 -14.65 -3.23
C GLY A 119 3.13 -15.18 -3.74
N LEU A 120 2.87 -15.11 -5.05
CA LEU A 120 1.54 -15.41 -5.61
C LEU A 120 1.08 -16.84 -5.30
N ARG A 121 1.97 -17.84 -5.46
CA ARG A 121 1.62 -19.25 -5.21
C ARG A 121 1.23 -19.48 -3.75
N SER A 122 2.00 -18.92 -2.82
CA SER A 122 1.73 -19.02 -1.39
C SER A 122 0.42 -18.34 -0.99
N LEU A 123 0.11 -17.21 -1.62
CA LEU A 123 -1.18 -16.54 -1.45
C LEU A 123 -2.35 -17.39 -1.96
N GLN A 124 -2.23 -18.00 -3.15
CA GLN A 124 -3.27 -18.87 -3.71
C GLN A 124 -3.53 -20.12 -2.87
N GLN A 125 -2.52 -20.64 -2.19
CA GLN A 125 -2.67 -21.78 -1.28
C GLN A 125 -3.51 -21.42 -0.04
N VAL A 126 -3.38 -20.19 0.47
CA VAL A 126 -4.11 -19.73 1.66
C VAL A 126 -5.51 -19.22 1.29
N TRP A 127 -5.64 -18.52 0.15
CA TRP A 127 -6.90 -17.95 -0.32
C TRP A 127 -7.18 -18.33 -1.79
N PRO A 128 -7.64 -19.56 -2.06
CA PRO A 128 -7.82 -20.06 -3.42
C PRO A 128 -8.94 -19.36 -4.20
N SER A 129 -9.82 -18.63 -3.54
CA SER A 129 -10.93 -17.89 -4.15
C SER A 129 -10.57 -16.50 -4.66
N MET A 130 -9.35 -16.01 -4.40
CA MET A 130 -8.92 -14.69 -4.89
C MET A 130 -8.88 -14.67 -6.41
N TRP A 131 -9.44 -13.64 -7.01
CA TRP A 131 -9.22 -13.41 -8.43
C TRP A 131 -7.79 -12.88 -8.67
N ILE A 132 -7.22 -13.19 -9.82
CA ILE A 132 -5.93 -12.67 -10.24
C ILE A 132 -6.15 -11.89 -11.53
N ARG A 133 -5.58 -10.69 -11.64
CA ARG A 133 -5.61 -9.87 -12.85
C ARG A 133 -4.19 -9.60 -13.32
N SER A 134 -3.89 -9.81 -14.59
CA SER A 134 -2.55 -9.51 -15.14
C SER A 134 -2.57 -9.30 -16.66
N PRO A 135 -1.49 -8.74 -17.24
CA PRO A 135 -1.38 -8.58 -18.69
C PRO A 135 -0.86 -9.84 -19.37
N LEU A 136 -0.67 -10.95 -18.63
CA LEU A 136 0.12 -12.10 -19.08
C LEU A 136 -0.68 -13.08 -19.94
N GLY A 137 -2.02 -13.07 -19.84
CA GLY A 137 -2.89 -14.03 -20.52
C GLY A 137 -2.81 -15.45 -19.96
N TRP A 138 -2.35 -15.61 -18.71
CA TRP A 138 -2.31 -16.92 -18.04
C TRP A 138 -3.72 -17.40 -17.69
N GLN A 139 -3.91 -18.72 -17.69
CA GLN A 139 -5.20 -19.33 -17.38
C GLN A 139 -5.69 -18.89 -15.99
N GLY A 140 -6.96 -18.50 -15.90
CA GLY A 140 -7.57 -18.03 -14.66
C GLY A 140 -7.26 -16.57 -14.30
N HIS A 141 -6.43 -15.87 -15.08
CA HIS A 141 -6.19 -14.45 -14.88
C HIS A 141 -7.21 -13.61 -15.64
N LEU A 142 -7.84 -12.65 -14.95
CA LEU A 142 -8.57 -11.55 -15.55
C LEU A 142 -7.59 -10.64 -16.33
N PRO A 143 -8.04 -9.97 -17.40
CA PRO A 143 -7.16 -9.15 -18.23
C PRO A 143 -6.72 -7.87 -17.51
N CYS A 144 -5.46 -7.45 -17.63
CA CYS A 144 -5.07 -6.07 -17.34
C CYS A 144 -4.52 -5.41 -18.59
N PHE A 145 -5.37 -4.67 -19.29
CA PHE A 145 -5.00 -3.91 -20.48
C PHE A 145 -5.60 -2.52 -20.41
N ARG A 146 -4.99 -1.56 -21.12
CA ARG A 146 -5.50 -0.20 -21.23
C ARG A 146 -6.99 -0.20 -21.59
N GLY A 147 -7.78 0.56 -20.83
CA GLY A 147 -9.21 0.72 -21.05
C GLY A 147 -10.07 -0.20 -20.17
N GLU A 148 -9.48 -1.24 -19.56
CA GLU A 148 -10.16 -2.01 -18.52
C GLU A 148 -10.41 -1.12 -17.30
N GLN A 149 -11.65 -1.13 -16.80
CA GLN A 149 -12.07 -0.39 -15.61
C GLN A 149 -12.94 -1.29 -14.74
N TRP A 150 -12.77 -1.22 -13.43
CA TRP A 150 -13.64 -1.90 -12.49
C TRP A 150 -13.81 -1.09 -11.20
N GLN A 151 -14.87 -1.39 -10.47
CA GLN A 151 -15.17 -0.79 -9.18
C GLN A 151 -14.92 -1.82 -8.08
N TRP A 152 -14.35 -1.38 -6.97
CA TRP A 152 -14.18 -2.21 -5.78
C TRP A 152 -14.36 -1.37 -4.53
N GLN A 153 -15.37 -1.71 -3.72
CA GLN A 153 -15.67 -1.01 -2.47
C GLN A 153 -15.81 0.53 -2.68
N GLY A 154 -16.32 1.00 -3.83
CA GLY A 154 -16.41 2.44 -4.14
C GLY A 154 -15.09 3.11 -4.54
N LEU A 155 -14.03 2.35 -4.77
CA LEU A 155 -12.81 2.81 -5.46
C LEU A 155 -12.88 2.41 -6.93
N THR A 156 -12.45 3.33 -7.80
CA THR A 156 -12.33 3.12 -9.23
C THR A 156 -10.92 2.66 -9.56
N PHE A 157 -10.81 1.53 -10.25
CA PHE A 157 -9.56 1.03 -10.82
C PHE A 157 -9.59 1.19 -12.33
N GLN A 158 -8.53 1.77 -12.91
CA GLN A 158 -8.38 1.92 -14.35
C GLN A 158 -7.01 1.41 -14.79
N ALA A 159 -6.99 0.46 -15.71
CA ALA A 159 -5.75 0.03 -16.34
C ALA A 159 -5.37 1.02 -17.46
N HIS A 160 -4.13 1.50 -17.43
CA HIS A 160 -3.58 2.46 -18.40
C HIS A 160 -2.58 1.81 -19.36
N TRP A 161 -2.04 0.64 -19.01
CA TRP A 161 -1.03 -0.08 -19.77
C TRP A 161 -1.02 -1.55 -19.35
N PRO A 162 -0.61 -2.51 -20.21
CA PRO A 162 -0.26 -2.37 -21.63
C PRO A 162 -1.46 -2.26 -22.56
N LEU A 163 -1.23 -1.92 -23.83
CA LEU A 163 -2.22 -2.18 -24.88
C LEU A 163 -2.39 -3.70 -25.07
N ARG A 164 -3.60 -4.16 -25.40
CA ARG A 164 -3.89 -5.58 -25.65
C ARG A 164 -3.00 -6.18 -26.74
N GLU A 165 -2.75 -5.42 -27.79
CA GLU A 165 -1.90 -5.78 -28.94
C GLU A 165 -0.40 -5.48 -28.71
N SER A 166 0.01 -5.06 -27.50
CA SER A 166 1.41 -4.70 -27.26
C SER A 166 2.32 -5.93 -27.35
N ALA A 167 3.41 -5.79 -28.10
CA ALA A 167 4.49 -6.77 -28.18
C ALA A 167 5.52 -6.66 -27.05
N ASP A 168 5.35 -5.71 -26.11
CA ASP A 168 6.26 -5.53 -24.98
C ASP A 168 6.29 -6.76 -24.07
N ARG A 169 7.43 -7.00 -23.41
CA ARG A 169 7.69 -8.12 -22.49
C ARG A 169 8.34 -7.64 -21.20
N GLY A 170 8.31 -8.47 -20.16
CA GLY A 170 8.88 -8.17 -18.85
C GLY A 170 8.38 -6.82 -18.32
N ASN A 171 9.31 -6.03 -17.79
CA ASN A 171 9.13 -4.68 -17.25
C ASN A 171 8.17 -3.79 -18.06
N ASN A 172 8.42 -3.64 -19.37
CA ASN A 172 7.61 -2.76 -20.22
C ASN A 172 6.20 -3.32 -20.54
N ARG A 173 5.89 -4.55 -20.12
CA ARG A 173 4.53 -5.12 -20.17
C ARG A 173 3.77 -4.94 -18.85
N SER A 174 4.34 -4.27 -17.85
CA SER A 174 3.71 -4.07 -16.54
C SER A 174 2.28 -3.52 -16.65
N CYS A 175 1.35 -4.13 -15.93
CA CYS A 175 -0.02 -3.67 -15.79
C CYS A 175 -0.07 -2.39 -14.94
N VAL A 176 -0.11 -1.23 -15.61
CA VAL A 176 -0.18 0.08 -14.93
C VAL A 176 -1.63 0.36 -14.57
N VAL A 177 -1.92 0.56 -13.28
CA VAL A 177 -3.27 0.77 -12.76
C VAL A 177 -3.33 2.04 -11.93
N LYS A 178 -4.34 2.87 -12.19
CA LYS A 178 -4.70 3.97 -11.30
C LYS A 178 -5.85 3.55 -10.40
N VAL A 179 -5.72 3.81 -9.10
CA VAL A 179 -6.77 3.61 -8.10
C VAL A 179 -7.21 4.98 -7.61
N ASP A 180 -8.50 5.25 -7.64
CA ASP A 180 -9.09 6.58 -7.47
C ASP A 180 -10.37 6.53 -6.63
N ASP A 181 -10.53 7.45 -5.68
CA ASP A 181 -11.72 7.59 -4.83
C ASP A 181 -12.63 8.78 -5.22
N GLY A 182 -12.34 9.44 -6.35
CA GLY A 182 -12.97 10.67 -6.85
C GLY A 182 -12.26 11.96 -6.42
N VAL A 183 -11.37 11.91 -5.44
CA VAL A 183 -10.66 13.08 -4.89
C VAL A 183 -9.14 12.88 -4.91
N HIS A 184 -8.70 11.69 -4.50
CA HIS A 184 -7.31 11.28 -4.41
C HIS A 184 -7.09 10.00 -5.21
N SER A 185 -5.88 9.87 -5.77
CA SER A 185 -5.51 8.68 -6.53
C SER A 185 -4.04 8.31 -6.39
N ILE A 186 -3.76 7.03 -6.63
CA ILE A 186 -2.41 6.51 -6.78
C ILE A 186 -2.25 5.83 -8.14
N LEU A 187 -1.16 6.14 -8.84
CA LEU A 187 -0.72 5.42 -10.04
C LEU A 187 0.28 4.33 -9.65
N LEU A 188 -0.12 3.08 -9.85
CA LEU A 188 0.69 1.88 -9.66
C LEU A 188 1.30 1.51 -11.01
N THR A 189 2.62 1.52 -11.09
CA THR A 189 3.36 1.49 -12.36
C THR A 189 4.05 0.16 -12.61
N GLY A 190 4.25 -0.65 -11.57
CA GLY A 190 5.11 -1.83 -11.64
C GLY A 190 6.51 -1.40 -12.05
N ASP A 191 7.05 -2.07 -13.06
CA ASP A 191 8.43 -1.88 -13.52
C ASP A 191 8.52 -1.33 -14.93
N ILE A 192 7.50 -0.57 -15.39
CA ILE A 192 7.61 0.12 -16.67
C ILE A 192 8.91 0.93 -16.75
N GLU A 193 9.51 0.93 -17.94
CA GLU A 193 10.68 1.73 -18.25
C GLU A 193 10.31 2.85 -19.22
N ALA A 194 11.28 3.69 -19.56
CA ALA A 194 11.09 4.86 -20.41
C ALA A 194 10.35 4.55 -21.74
N GLY A 195 10.54 3.35 -22.31
CA GLY A 195 9.84 2.91 -23.51
C GLY A 195 8.32 2.80 -23.32
N ALA A 196 7.86 2.14 -22.26
CA ALA A 196 6.44 2.05 -21.93
C ALA A 196 5.87 3.41 -21.49
N GLU A 197 6.65 4.20 -20.73
CA GLU A 197 6.28 5.57 -20.34
C GLU A 197 5.97 6.44 -21.56
N GLN A 198 6.87 6.46 -22.55
CA GLN A 198 6.69 7.22 -23.79
C GLN A 198 5.45 6.78 -24.57
N LYS A 199 5.19 5.46 -24.66
CA LYS A 199 4.00 4.90 -25.31
C LYS A 199 2.70 5.26 -24.58
N MET A 200 2.73 5.43 -23.26
CA MET A 200 1.58 5.94 -22.51
C MET A 200 1.34 7.42 -22.78
N LEU A 201 2.41 8.22 -22.84
CA LEU A 201 2.30 9.66 -23.08
C LEU A 201 1.78 10.00 -24.47
N SER A 202 2.20 9.28 -25.51
CA SER A 202 1.94 9.64 -26.92
C SER A 202 0.47 9.70 -27.31
N ARG A 203 -0.44 9.02 -26.58
CA ARG A 203 -1.88 8.95 -26.93
C ARG A 203 -2.83 8.95 -25.73
N TYR A 204 -2.31 8.92 -24.51
CA TYR A 204 -3.12 8.69 -23.31
C TYR A 204 -2.70 9.54 -22.10
N TRP A 205 -1.85 10.56 -22.33
CA TRP A 205 -1.29 11.41 -21.27
C TRP A 205 -2.37 11.92 -20.32
N ARG A 206 -3.53 12.37 -20.85
CA ARG A 206 -4.64 12.98 -20.08
C ARG A 206 -5.06 12.21 -18.83
N HIS A 207 -4.92 10.89 -18.84
CA HIS A 207 -5.45 10.02 -17.80
C HIS A 207 -4.44 9.64 -16.72
N LEU A 208 -3.16 10.04 -16.88
CA LEU A 208 -2.05 9.66 -16.00
C LEU A 208 -1.87 10.55 -14.77
N ALA A 209 -2.60 11.66 -14.66
CA ALA A 209 -2.58 12.49 -13.45
C ALA A 209 -3.01 11.64 -12.24
N ALA A 210 -2.22 11.70 -11.16
CA ALA A 210 -2.52 11.03 -9.90
C ALA A 210 -1.89 11.79 -8.73
N THR A 211 -2.53 11.73 -7.55
CA THR A 211 -2.02 12.37 -6.33
C THR A 211 -0.72 11.71 -5.85
N PHE A 212 -0.62 10.39 -6.01
CA PHE A 212 0.52 9.58 -5.61
C PHE A 212 1.02 8.74 -6.77
N ILE A 213 2.31 8.41 -6.75
CA ILE A 213 2.91 7.46 -7.70
C ILE A 213 3.76 6.44 -6.97
N GLN A 214 3.55 5.15 -7.29
CA GLN A 214 4.57 4.15 -7.06
C GLN A 214 5.66 4.34 -8.12
N VAL A 215 6.88 4.62 -7.66
CA VAL A 215 8.05 4.87 -8.50
C VAL A 215 8.36 3.62 -9.32
N PRO A 216 8.38 3.71 -10.66
CA PRO A 216 8.59 2.56 -11.51
C PRO A 216 9.95 1.88 -11.28
N HIS A 217 9.97 0.56 -11.42
CA HIS A 217 11.20 -0.24 -11.54
C HIS A 217 12.17 0.01 -10.38
N HIS A 218 11.63 0.02 -9.16
CA HIS A 218 12.37 0.26 -7.91
C HIS A 218 13.19 1.56 -7.87
N GLY A 219 12.93 2.51 -8.79
CA GLY A 219 13.72 3.72 -8.97
C GLY A 219 15.01 3.51 -9.78
N SER A 220 15.01 2.58 -10.74
CA SER A 220 16.08 2.38 -11.72
C SER A 220 16.27 3.59 -12.66
N ASN A 221 17.49 3.79 -13.14
CA ASN A 221 17.78 4.82 -14.16
C ASN A 221 17.12 4.54 -15.52
N THR A 222 16.58 3.35 -15.75
CA THR A 222 15.87 2.98 -16.98
C THR A 222 14.44 3.52 -17.02
N SER A 223 13.93 4.03 -15.90
CA SER A 223 12.56 4.52 -15.73
C SER A 223 12.52 5.94 -15.17
N SER A 224 11.30 6.40 -14.89
CA SER A 224 11.00 7.70 -14.30
C SER A 224 11.50 8.85 -15.18
N SER A 225 11.18 8.82 -16.48
CA SER A 225 11.54 9.90 -17.41
C SER A 225 10.90 11.22 -16.99
N LEU A 226 11.57 12.35 -17.29
CA LEU A 226 11.06 13.67 -16.91
C LEU A 226 9.66 13.95 -17.48
N PRO A 227 9.35 13.67 -18.76
CA PRO A 227 8.00 13.87 -19.30
C PRO A 227 6.94 13.03 -18.56
N PHE A 228 7.29 11.83 -18.11
CA PHE A 228 6.37 10.97 -17.38
C PHE A 228 6.07 11.51 -15.98
N ILE A 229 7.11 11.86 -15.22
CA ILE A 229 6.96 12.44 -13.87
C ILE A 229 6.17 13.75 -13.92
N GLN A 230 6.52 14.63 -14.87
CA GLN A 230 5.82 15.88 -15.12
C GLN A 230 4.36 15.64 -15.47
N ARG A 231 4.08 14.58 -16.23
CA ARG A 231 2.71 14.28 -16.59
C ARG A 231 1.90 13.78 -15.41
N VAL A 232 2.46 12.95 -14.55
CA VAL A 232 1.74 12.42 -13.39
C VAL A 232 1.40 13.56 -12.43
N HIS A 233 2.29 14.54 -12.28
CA HIS A 233 2.09 15.78 -11.50
C HIS A 233 1.45 15.52 -10.11
N GLY A 234 2.01 14.56 -9.37
CA GLY A 234 1.55 14.18 -8.04
C GLY A 234 2.28 14.91 -6.91
N GLU A 235 1.83 14.63 -5.69
CA GLU A 235 2.31 15.23 -4.44
C GLU A 235 3.45 14.41 -3.81
N ALA A 236 3.39 13.07 -3.92
CA ALA A 236 4.39 12.19 -3.34
C ALA A 236 4.67 10.93 -4.17
N ALA A 237 5.91 10.46 -4.09
CA ALA A 237 6.45 9.32 -4.80
C ALA A 237 6.94 8.26 -3.81
N LEU A 238 6.49 7.02 -4.01
CA LEU A 238 6.79 5.88 -3.15
C LEU A 238 7.67 4.88 -3.88
N ALA A 239 8.86 4.57 -3.37
CA ALA A 239 9.77 3.59 -3.97
C ALA A 239 9.93 2.35 -3.09
N SER A 240 9.70 1.17 -3.66
CA SER A 240 10.01 -0.12 -3.02
C SER A 240 11.38 -0.59 -3.48
N ALA A 241 12.29 -0.83 -2.53
CA ALA A 241 13.62 -1.39 -2.76
C ALA A 241 14.16 -2.02 -1.47
N SER A 242 15.13 -2.93 -1.55
CA SER A 242 15.87 -3.33 -0.35
C SER A 242 16.87 -2.27 0.05
N ARG A 243 17.05 -2.09 1.38
CA ARG A 243 18.01 -1.16 1.98
C ARG A 243 19.44 -1.35 1.49
N TYR A 244 19.83 -2.60 1.26
CA TYR A 244 21.09 -2.93 0.62
C TYR A 244 20.76 -3.77 -0.62
N ASN A 245 21.19 -3.29 -1.79
CA ASN A 245 21.09 -4.04 -3.03
C ASN A 245 22.28 -3.74 -3.94
N ALA A 246 22.64 -4.71 -4.77
CA ALA A 246 23.78 -4.62 -5.67
C ALA A 246 23.62 -3.51 -6.73
N TRP A 247 22.38 -3.08 -6.99
CA TRP A 247 22.04 -2.08 -8.01
C TRP A 247 22.03 -0.65 -7.49
N ARG A 248 22.23 -0.44 -6.18
CA ARG A 248 22.14 0.88 -5.50
C ARG A 248 20.84 1.62 -5.81
N LEU A 249 19.73 0.87 -5.80
CA LEU A 249 18.37 1.39 -6.00
C LEU A 249 17.74 1.81 -4.67
N PRO A 250 16.90 2.85 -4.62
CA PRO A 250 16.58 3.76 -5.73
C PRO A 250 17.77 4.62 -6.15
N SER A 251 17.91 4.85 -7.45
CA SER A 251 18.98 5.69 -7.99
C SER A 251 18.91 7.12 -7.44
N ARG A 252 20.06 7.66 -7.03
CA ARG A 252 20.19 9.08 -6.65
C ARG A 252 19.65 10.03 -7.73
N LYS A 253 19.89 9.73 -9.02
CA LYS A 253 19.41 10.54 -10.15
C LYS A 253 17.89 10.53 -10.24
N VAL A 254 17.26 9.38 -10.00
CA VAL A 254 15.79 9.25 -10.03
C VAL A 254 15.18 10.01 -8.84
N LYS A 255 15.70 9.80 -7.63
CA LYS A 255 15.27 10.52 -6.42
C LYS A 255 15.38 12.04 -6.59
N GLN A 256 16.50 12.52 -7.14
CA GLN A 256 16.69 13.94 -7.44
C GLN A 256 15.67 14.47 -8.47
N ARG A 257 15.39 13.70 -9.52
CA ARG A 257 14.42 14.10 -10.55
C ARG A 257 13.01 14.26 -9.98
N TYR A 258 12.56 13.35 -9.13
CA TYR A 258 11.27 13.49 -8.44
C TYR A 258 11.24 14.73 -7.52
N ARG A 259 12.29 14.94 -6.72
CA ARG A 259 12.40 16.13 -5.85
C ARG A 259 12.39 17.45 -6.64
N GLN A 260 13.05 17.49 -7.80
CA GLN A 260 13.02 18.65 -8.70
C GLN A 260 11.64 18.93 -9.28
N GLN A 261 10.76 17.91 -9.33
CA GLN A 261 9.36 18.06 -9.70
C GLN A 261 8.44 18.19 -8.47
N ALA A 262 8.99 18.63 -7.33
CA ALA A 262 8.29 18.91 -6.07
C ALA A 262 7.61 17.71 -5.39
N TYR A 263 7.89 16.47 -5.80
CA TYR A 263 7.37 15.30 -5.09
C TYR A 263 8.04 15.14 -3.73
N GLN A 264 7.22 14.87 -2.71
CA GLN A 264 7.70 14.30 -1.46
C GLN A 264 8.16 12.85 -1.72
N TRP A 265 9.40 12.54 -1.38
CA TRP A 265 9.99 11.24 -1.65
C TRP A 265 9.96 10.33 -0.42
N PHE A 266 9.44 9.11 -0.59
CA PHE A 266 9.45 8.06 0.43
C PHE A 266 9.95 6.76 -0.19
N ASP A 267 10.74 6.00 0.57
CA ASP A 267 11.23 4.70 0.12
C ASP A 267 11.31 3.67 1.27
N THR A 268 11.02 2.40 0.97
CA THR A 268 11.04 1.34 1.98
C THR A 268 12.40 1.16 2.67
N PRO A 269 13.56 1.38 1.99
CA PRO A 269 14.86 1.43 2.65
C PRO A 269 14.97 2.35 3.85
N HIS A 270 14.31 3.51 3.86
CA HIS A 270 14.38 4.47 4.97
C HIS A 270 13.17 4.37 5.90
N GLN A 271 11.96 4.27 5.37
CA GLN A 271 10.73 4.31 6.16
C GLN A 271 10.23 2.94 6.63
N GLY A 272 10.78 1.83 6.11
CA GLY A 272 10.14 0.52 6.24
C GLY A 272 8.84 0.49 5.43
N GLN A 273 7.78 -0.14 5.95
CA GLN A 273 6.48 -0.04 5.30
C GLN A 273 6.02 1.43 5.23
N ILE A 274 5.53 1.85 4.06
CA ILE A 274 4.95 3.18 3.86
C ILE A 274 3.44 3.04 3.75
N SER A 275 2.70 3.80 4.53
CA SER A 275 1.23 3.74 4.58
C SER A 275 0.63 5.10 4.22
N LEU A 276 -0.18 5.13 3.16
CA LEU A 276 -1.08 6.21 2.82
C LEU A 276 -2.44 5.93 3.44
N ARG A 277 -3.00 6.92 4.13
CA ARG A 277 -4.37 6.87 4.67
C ARG A 277 -5.17 8.00 4.07
N PHE A 278 -6.32 7.68 3.48
CA PHE A 278 -7.24 8.62 2.88
C PHE A 278 -8.50 8.71 3.73
N SER A 279 -8.96 9.93 3.96
CA SER A 279 -10.13 10.23 4.78
C SER A 279 -10.84 11.48 4.23
N PRO A 280 -12.08 11.79 4.68
CA PRO A 280 -12.75 13.02 4.26
C PRO A 280 -12.01 14.30 4.67
N GLN A 281 -11.10 14.22 5.63
CA GLN A 281 -10.26 15.33 6.09
C GLN A 281 -8.96 15.49 5.28
N GLY A 282 -8.76 14.65 4.26
CA GLY A 282 -7.55 14.60 3.43
C GLY A 282 -6.76 13.31 3.64
N TRP A 283 -5.47 13.37 3.31
CA TRP A 283 -4.58 12.21 3.33
C TRP A 283 -3.40 12.38 4.30
N ARG A 284 -2.82 11.26 4.73
CA ARG A 284 -1.60 11.21 5.54
C ARG A 284 -0.69 10.09 5.10
N ILE A 285 0.62 10.35 5.11
CA ILE A 285 1.68 9.36 4.87
C ILE A 285 2.37 9.05 6.19
N GLN A 286 2.65 7.76 6.45
CA GLN A 286 3.39 7.32 7.62
C GLN A 286 4.34 6.18 7.25
N GLY A 287 5.63 6.32 7.61
CA GLY A 287 6.57 5.20 7.63
C GLY A 287 6.41 4.37 8.91
N LEU A 288 6.73 3.08 8.82
CA LEU A 288 6.79 2.19 9.99
C LEU A 288 7.93 2.60 10.93
N ARG A 289 9.10 2.93 10.38
CA ARG A 289 10.27 3.31 11.19
C ARG A 289 10.10 4.66 11.86
N ASP A 290 9.33 5.57 11.25
CA ASP A 290 8.96 6.85 11.89
C ASP A 290 8.15 6.64 13.18
N GLN A 291 7.41 5.52 13.28
CA GLN A 291 6.58 5.18 14.44
C GLN A 291 7.36 4.41 15.51
N ILE A 292 8.29 3.54 15.11
CA ILE A 292 9.02 2.64 16.02
C ILE A 292 10.33 3.30 16.51
N LEU A 293 10.98 4.11 15.68
CA LEU A 293 12.24 4.78 15.97
C LEU A 293 12.09 6.32 15.96
N PRO A 294 11.14 6.92 16.71
CA PRO A 294 10.88 8.36 16.62
C PRO A 294 11.98 9.24 17.24
N ARG A 295 13.04 8.63 17.80
CA ARG A 295 14.05 9.32 18.59
C ARG A 295 15.35 9.49 17.81
N TRP A 296 15.92 10.69 17.90
CA TRP A 296 17.10 11.14 17.15
C TRP A 296 18.33 10.21 17.24
N TYR A 297 18.52 9.49 18.35
CA TYR A 297 19.69 8.61 18.53
C TYR A 297 19.60 7.27 17.79
N HIS A 298 18.43 6.89 17.24
CA HIS A 298 18.26 5.65 16.48
C HIS A 298 18.88 5.72 15.07
N GLN A 299 19.19 6.93 14.59
CA GLN A 299 19.84 7.15 13.29
C GLN A 299 21.37 7.34 13.41
N TRP A 300 21.90 7.62 14.61
CA TRP A 300 23.30 8.00 14.79
C TRP A 300 24.31 6.85 14.69
N PHE A 301 23.88 5.59 14.77
CA PHE A 301 24.78 4.44 14.64
C PHE A 301 24.52 3.68 13.35
N GLY A 302 25.33 3.94 12.32
CA GLY A 302 25.49 3.06 11.15
C GLY A 302 24.39 3.11 10.09
N VAL A 303 23.55 4.16 10.05
CA VAL A 303 22.49 4.32 9.04
C VAL A 303 22.84 5.45 8.08
N SER A 304 23.40 5.13 6.91
CA SER A 304 23.55 6.09 5.81
C SER A 304 22.19 6.43 5.18
N GLU A 305 22.01 7.67 4.71
CA GLU A 305 20.85 8.10 3.91
C GLU A 305 20.81 7.51 2.48
N ASP A 306 21.88 6.81 2.12
CA ASP A 306 22.04 6.17 0.82
C ASP A 306 22.10 4.66 0.98
N ASN A 307 21.56 3.95 -0.02
CA ASN A 307 21.65 2.50 -0.14
C ASN A 307 23.05 2.10 -0.64
N GLY A 308 24.08 2.32 0.20
CA GLY A 308 25.48 1.99 -0.07
C GLY A 308 26.24 3.01 -0.91
#